data_AF-A0A914CU28-F1
#
_entry.id   AF-A0A914CU28-F1
#
_cell.length_a   1.000
_cell.length_b   1.000
_cell.length_c   1.000
_cell.angle_alpha   90.00
_cell.angle_beta   90.00
_cell.angle_gamma   90.00
#
_symmetry.space_group_name_H-M   'P 1'
#
loop_
_entity.id
_entity.type
_entity.pdbx_description
1 polymer ?
#
loop_
_entity_poly.entity_id
_entity_poly.type
_entity_poly.pdbx_seq_one_letter_code
_entity_poly.pdbx_strand_id
1 'polypeptide(L)'
;MKSLKNLRDAIIRAHERGKKQVEIAVFLGISTSTVNDAIKRYKETGNNEDRKGRSRKKTARSRKNVQCAKGMIKRLLRVIDPRRKSVPKASPECGILEKGAEKDLVRNNLGNPGQDRRQFLQASESLHRCQGWTF
;
A
#
# COMPACT_ATOMS: atom_id res chain seq x y z
N MET A 1 -11.29 23.00 -18.35
CA MET A 1 -10.27 23.66 -17.50
C MET A 1 -8.90 23.08 -17.83
N LYS A 2 -7.87 23.91 -18.03
CA LYS A 2 -6.49 23.41 -18.22
C LYS A 2 -6.00 22.82 -16.90
N SER A 3 -5.42 21.62 -16.91
CA SER A 3 -4.85 21.03 -15.69
C SER A 3 -3.63 21.87 -15.25
N LEU A 4 -3.44 22.01 -13.93
CA LEU A 4 -2.34 22.82 -13.38
C LEU A 4 -0.96 22.34 -13.83
N LYS A 5 -0.80 21.03 -14.05
CA LYS A 5 0.44 20.44 -14.58
C LYS A 5 0.78 20.98 -15.97
N ASN A 6 -0.22 21.03 -16.86
CA ASN A 6 -0.06 21.53 -18.22
C ASN A 6 0.27 23.03 -18.24
N LEU A 7 -0.26 23.80 -17.29
CA LEU A 7 0.03 25.22 -17.15
C LEU A 7 1.47 25.48 -16.70
N ARG A 8 1.94 24.75 -15.68
CA ARG A 8 3.28 24.91 -15.13
C ARG A 8 4.36 24.51 -16.14
N ASP A 9 4.12 23.44 -16.88
CA ASP A 9 4.96 23.02 -18.02
C ASP A 9 5.06 24.11 -19.09
N ALA A 10 3.94 24.76 -19.44
CA ALA A 10 3.93 25.82 -20.43
C ALA A 10 4.73 27.05 -19.98
N ILE A 11 4.63 27.41 -18.69
CA ILE A 11 5.41 28.50 -18.09
C ILE A 11 6.91 28.20 -18.19
N ILE A 12 7.34 26.99 -17.80
CA ILE A 12 8.76 26.60 -17.80
C ILE A 12 9.30 26.59 -19.23
N ARG A 13 8.61 25.97 -20.18
CA ARG A 13 9.03 25.97 -21.60
C ARG A 13 9.16 27.38 -22.17
N ALA A 14 8.27 28.30 -21.79
CA ALA A 14 8.35 29.69 -22.24
C ALA A 14 9.53 30.44 -21.59
N HIS A 15 9.82 30.17 -20.32
CA HIS A 15 10.98 30.71 -19.62
C HIS A 15 12.31 30.20 -20.19
N GLU A 16 12.42 28.91 -20.51
CA GLU A 16 13.60 28.31 -21.16
C GLU A 16 13.87 28.90 -22.55
N ARG A 17 12.81 29.34 -23.26
CA ARG A 17 12.92 30.08 -24.52
C ARG A 17 13.32 31.56 -24.34
N GLY A 18 13.59 31.99 -23.11
CA GLY A 18 14.05 33.35 -22.80
C GLY A 18 12.94 34.42 -22.72
N LYS A 19 11.66 34.03 -22.70
CA LYS A 19 10.57 35.01 -22.57
C LYS A 19 10.55 35.65 -21.19
N LYS A 20 10.18 36.94 -21.14
CA LYS A 20 10.03 37.65 -19.87
C LYS A 20 8.78 37.17 -19.12
N GLN A 21 8.81 37.23 -17.79
CA GLN A 21 7.70 36.77 -16.94
C GLN A 21 6.37 37.47 -17.26
N VAL A 22 6.41 38.77 -17.57
CA VAL A 22 5.24 39.57 -17.95
C VAL A 22 4.62 39.07 -19.26
N GLU A 23 5.44 38.78 -20.26
CA GLU A 23 4.98 38.25 -21.55
C GLU A 23 4.33 36.87 -21.39
N ILE A 24 4.90 36.03 -20.53
CA ILE A 24 4.34 34.70 -20.21
C ILE A 24 2.98 34.83 -19.53
N ALA A 25 2.86 35.77 -18.59
CA ALA A 25 1.62 36.04 -17.86
C ALA A 25 0.50 36.49 -18.80
N VAL A 26 0.79 37.43 -19.71
CA VAL A 26 -0.15 37.91 -20.73
C VAL A 26 -0.55 36.79 -21.69
N PHE A 27 0.44 36.04 -22.20
CA PHE A 27 0.20 34.97 -23.17
C PHE A 27 -0.65 33.83 -22.61
N LEU A 28 -0.47 33.48 -21.33
CA LEU A 28 -1.20 32.39 -20.68
C LEU A 28 -2.47 32.85 -19.95
N GLY A 29 -2.69 34.16 -19.82
CA GLY A 29 -3.83 34.74 -19.10
C GLY A 29 -3.80 34.45 -17.60
N ILE A 30 -2.62 34.49 -16.98
CA ILE A 30 -2.39 34.17 -15.57
C ILE A 30 -1.66 35.31 -14.86
N SER A 31 -1.72 35.33 -13.53
CA SER A 31 -1.01 36.35 -12.76
C SER A 31 0.52 36.20 -12.90
N THR A 32 1.22 37.33 -12.91
CA THR A 32 2.68 37.40 -12.88
C THR A 32 3.26 36.73 -11.63
N SER A 33 2.56 36.81 -10.49
CA SER A 33 2.93 36.11 -9.25
C SER A 33 2.97 34.59 -9.44
N THR A 34 1.98 34.02 -10.14
CA THR A 34 1.93 32.58 -10.44
C THR A 34 3.11 32.16 -11.32
N VAL A 35 3.46 32.99 -12.32
CA VAL A 35 4.61 32.76 -13.19
C VAL A 35 5.91 32.79 -12.39
N ASN A 36 6.10 33.81 -11.54
CA ASN A 36 7.28 33.94 -10.70
C ASN A 36 7.45 32.75 -9.74
N ASP A 37 6.37 32.34 -9.07
CA ASP A 37 6.36 31.18 -8.18
C ASP A 37 6.71 29.88 -8.92
N ALA A 38 6.19 29.69 -10.13
CA ALA A 38 6.49 28.52 -10.94
C ALA A 38 7.97 28.48 -11.33
N ILE A 39 8.54 29.61 -11.77
CA ILE A 39 9.96 29.74 -12.14
C ILE A 39 10.87 29.54 -10.93
N LYS A 40 10.56 30.19 -9.79
CA LYS A 40 11.33 30.02 -8.55
C LYS A 40 11.40 28.54 -8.15
N ARG A 41 10.25 27.85 -8.14
CA ARG A 41 10.21 26.42 -7.82
C ARG A 41 10.98 25.56 -8.81
N TYR A 42 10.93 25.90 -10.10
CA TYR A 42 11.71 25.19 -11.12
C TYR A 42 13.21 25.33 -10.86
N LYS A 43 13.68 26.53 -10.52
CA LYS A 43 15.08 26.78 -10.14
C LYS A 43 15.51 26.02 -8.88
N GLU A 44 14.61 25.88 -7.89
CA GLU A 44 14.89 25.13 -6.65
C GLU A 44 14.94 23.60 -6.86
N THR A 45 14.03 23.06 -7.66
CA THR A 45 13.82 21.60 -7.76
C THR A 45 14.50 20.99 -8.99
N GLY A 46 14.83 21.79 -10.00
CA GLY A 46 15.30 21.34 -11.31
C GLY A 46 14.25 20.57 -12.11
N ASN A 47 12.99 20.60 -11.67
CA ASN A 47 11.91 19.74 -12.15
C ASN A 47 10.55 20.48 -12.01
N ASN A 48 9.60 20.16 -12.90
CA ASN A 48 8.22 20.62 -12.85
C ASN A 48 7.27 19.81 -11.92
N GLU A 49 7.72 18.69 -11.35
CA GLU A 49 6.92 17.89 -10.43
C GLU A 49 6.53 18.65 -9.15
N ASP A 50 5.56 18.07 -8.42
CA ASP A 50 5.21 18.54 -7.09
C ASP A 50 6.38 18.33 -6.11
N ARG A 51 6.50 19.23 -5.12
CA ARG A 51 7.51 19.09 -4.06
C ARG A 51 7.29 17.77 -3.30
N LYS A 52 8.37 17.03 -3.09
CA LYS A 52 8.35 15.83 -2.23
C LYS A 52 7.82 16.21 -0.84
N GLY A 53 6.92 15.39 -0.31
CA GLY A 53 6.38 15.56 1.05
C GLY A 53 5.12 16.43 1.17
N ARG A 54 4.52 16.91 0.07
CA ARG A 54 3.23 17.63 0.11
C ARG A 54 2.07 16.78 0.62
N SER A 55 2.16 15.46 0.49
CA SER A 55 1.13 14.53 0.95
C SER A 55 1.14 14.35 2.47
N ARG A 56 -0.05 14.18 3.06
CA ARG A 56 -0.18 13.79 4.47
C ARG A 56 0.56 12.48 4.73
N LYS A 57 1.46 12.48 5.72
CA LYS A 57 2.13 11.25 6.17
C LYS A 57 1.07 10.22 6.60
N LYS A 58 1.18 8.99 6.10
CA LYS A 58 0.28 7.89 6.47
C LYS A 58 0.59 7.43 7.90
N THR A 59 0.01 8.11 8.88
CA THR A 59 0.24 7.82 10.32
C THR A 59 -0.83 6.89 10.92
N ALA A 60 -1.88 6.55 10.17
CA ALA A 60 -3.00 5.75 10.67
C ALA A 60 -2.54 4.40 11.30
N ARG A 61 -1.58 3.71 10.69
CA ARG A 61 -1.00 2.45 11.22
C ARG A 61 0.26 2.67 12.07
N SER A 62 0.55 3.90 12.51
CA SER A 62 1.69 4.13 13.41
C SER A 62 1.49 3.32 14.69
N ARG A 63 2.60 2.80 15.27
CA ARG A 63 2.56 2.01 16.52
C ARG A 63 1.78 2.73 17.62
N LYS A 64 1.95 4.05 17.75
CA LYS A 64 1.21 4.92 18.68
C LYS A 64 -0.30 4.84 18.43
N ASN A 65 -0.74 5.05 17.20
CA ASN A 65 -2.16 5.03 16.85
C ASN A 65 -2.79 3.64 17.02
N VAL A 66 -2.06 2.58 16.65
CA VAL A 66 -2.51 1.19 16.87
C VAL A 66 -2.64 0.89 18.37
N GLN A 67 -1.67 1.31 19.19
CA GLN A 67 -1.71 1.11 20.63
C GLN A 67 -2.86 1.90 21.28
N CYS A 68 -3.08 3.14 20.86
CA CYS A 68 -4.22 3.95 21.30
C CYS A 68 -5.56 3.27 20.94
N ALA A 69 -5.73 2.82 19.69
CA ALA A 69 -6.94 2.13 19.25
C ALA A 69 -7.19 0.84 20.04
N LYS A 70 -6.16 0.00 20.23
CA LYS A 70 -6.24 -1.20 21.08
C LYS A 70 -6.64 -0.86 22.53
N GLY A 71 -6.09 0.22 23.08
CA GLY A 71 -6.45 0.71 24.41
C GLY A 71 -7.91 1.12 24.52
N MET A 72 -8.44 1.83 23.51
CA MET A 72 -9.85 2.23 23.46
C MET A 72 -10.78 1.01 23.36
N ILE A 73 -10.48 0.06 22.47
CA ILE A 73 -11.23 -1.20 22.34
C ILE A 73 -11.23 -1.97 23.66
N LYS A 74 -10.07 -2.08 24.34
CA LYS A 74 -9.97 -2.75 25.64
C LYS A 74 -10.82 -2.09 26.73
N ARG A 75 -10.92 -0.75 26.75
CA ARG A 75 -11.79 -0.03 27.69
C ARG A 75 -13.26 -0.24 27.37
N LEU A 76 -13.63 -0.14 26.09
CA LEU A 76 -15.00 -0.36 25.63
C LEU A 76 -15.48 -1.78 25.97
N LEU A 77 -14.67 -2.80 25.71
CA LEU A 77 -14.96 -4.19 26.08
C LEU A 77 -15.14 -4.40 27.60
N ARG A 78 -14.46 -3.61 28.44
CA ARG A 78 -14.64 -3.67 29.91
C ARG A 78 -15.97 -3.07 30.38
N VAL A 79 -16.53 -2.13 29.62
CA VAL A 79 -17.81 -1.48 29.92
C VAL A 79 -18.97 -2.33 29.43
N ILE A 80 -18.83 -2.93 28.23
CA ILE A 80 -19.87 -3.75 27.61
C ILE A 80 -19.98 -5.13 28.28
N ASP A 81 -18.87 -5.71 28.73
CA ASP A 81 -18.87 -7.06 29.29
C ASP A 81 -18.06 -7.15 30.61
N PRO A 82 -18.68 -6.78 31.76
CA PRO A 82 -18.00 -6.78 33.05
C PRO A 82 -17.57 -8.18 33.53
N ARG A 83 -18.11 -9.25 32.93
CA ARG A 83 -17.82 -10.66 33.27
C ARG A 83 -16.44 -11.14 32.80
N ARG A 84 -15.77 -10.41 31.89
CA ARG A 84 -14.39 -10.73 31.46
C ARG A 84 -13.30 -10.46 32.52
N LYS A 85 -13.66 -9.96 33.71
CA LYS A 85 -12.70 -9.72 34.80
C LYS A 85 -12.35 -10.96 35.63
N SER A 86 -13.07 -12.07 35.50
CA SER A 86 -12.84 -13.27 36.31
C SER A 86 -12.69 -14.50 35.43
N VAL A 87 -11.51 -14.70 34.87
CA VAL A 87 -11.06 -16.07 34.63
C VAL A 87 -9.70 -16.18 35.31
N PRO A 88 -9.62 -16.76 36.52
CA PRO A 88 -8.39 -17.35 36.98
C PRO A 88 -7.94 -18.36 35.92
N LYS A 89 -6.64 -18.46 35.67
CA LYS A 89 -6.08 -19.48 34.77
C LYS A 89 -6.65 -20.86 35.13
N ALA A 90 -7.62 -21.33 34.36
CA ALA A 90 -8.06 -22.72 34.42
C ALA A 90 -7.16 -23.52 33.50
N SER A 91 -6.60 -24.59 34.05
CA SER A 91 -5.78 -25.62 33.41
C SER A 91 -6.38 -26.19 32.12
N PRO A 92 -5.57 -26.82 31.26
CA PRO A 92 -5.93 -27.16 29.90
C PRO A 92 -6.67 -28.50 29.87
N GLU A 93 -7.95 -28.52 30.20
CA GLU A 93 -8.80 -29.68 29.93
C GLU A 93 -10.18 -29.21 29.49
N CYS A 94 -10.40 -29.24 28.17
CA CYS A 94 -11.69 -29.44 27.50
C CYS A 94 -11.42 -29.31 25.99
N GLY A 95 -11.18 -30.44 25.33
CA GLY A 95 -10.95 -30.50 23.89
C GLY A 95 -12.18 -30.04 23.10
N ILE A 96 -12.06 -28.94 22.38
CA ILE A 96 -13.00 -28.55 21.31
C ILE A 96 -12.20 -27.86 20.18
N LEU A 97 -11.91 -28.66 19.15
CA LEU A 97 -11.70 -28.31 17.74
C LEU A 97 -10.58 -27.31 17.37
N GLU A 98 -9.37 -27.86 17.16
CA GLU A 98 -8.22 -27.23 16.46
C GLU A 98 -8.42 -26.98 14.96
N LYS A 99 -9.65 -27.05 14.42
CA LYS A 99 -9.87 -26.99 12.96
C LYS A 99 -9.91 -25.56 12.35
N GLY A 100 -9.74 -24.53 13.17
CA GLY A 100 -9.79 -23.12 12.73
C GLY A 100 -8.43 -22.49 12.43
N ALA A 101 -7.37 -22.88 13.16
CA ALA A 101 -6.08 -22.20 13.12
C ALA A 101 -5.13 -22.72 12.02
N GLU A 102 -5.32 -23.94 11.51
CA GLU A 102 -4.52 -24.48 10.41
C GLU A 102 -4.84 -23.81 9.05
N LYS A 103 -6.01 -23.20 8.88
CA LYS A 103 -6.42 -22.59 7.60
C LYS A 103 -5.72 -21.27 7.28
N ASP A 104 -5.16 -20.58 8.26
CA ASP A 104 -4.51 -19.28 8.06
C ASP A 104 -2.97 -19.35 7.94
N LEU A 105 -2.35 -20.49 8.30
CA LEU A 105 -0.92 -20.73 8.08
C LEU A 105 -0.60 -21.28 6.68
N VAL A 106 -1.56 -21.93 6.01
CA VAL A 106 -1.38 -22.44 4.64
C VAL A 106 -1.49 -21.33 3.57
N ARG A 107 -2.04 -20.15 3.92
CA ARG A 107 -2.32 -19.09 2.94
C ARG A 107 -1.14 -18.15 2.63
N ASN A 108 -0.03 -18.23 3.38
CA ASN A 108 1.11 -17.30 3.24
C ASN A 108 2.35 -17.86 2.51
N ASN A 109 2.27 -19.04 1.89
CA ASN A 109 3.37 -19.61 1.09
C ASN A 109 3.00 -19.83 -0.38
N LEU A 110 2.46 -18.81 -1.06
CA LEU A 110 2.42 -18.79 -2.52
C LEU A 110 3.50 -17.86 -3.06
N GLY A 111 4.69 -18.42 -3.18
CA GLY A 111 5.57 -18.10 -4.30
C GLY A 111 4.84 -18.42 -5.62
N ASN A 112 5.04 -17.55 -6.61
CA ASN A 112 4.54 -17.58 -7.98
C ASN A 112 3.97 -18.92 -8.52
N PRO A 113 2.65 -19.03 -8.79
CA PRO A 113 2.07 -20.19 -9.46
C PRO A 113 2.14 -20.08 -11.00
N GLY A 114 3.30 -19.67 -11.53
CA GLY A 114 3.44 -19.29 -12.94
C GLY A 114 4.25 -20.24 -13.85
N GLN A 115 5.01 -21.20 -13.32
CA GLN A 115 6.02 -21.89 -14.15
C GLN A 115 6.07 -23.42 -14.12
N ASP A 116 5.36 -24.15 -13.25
CA ASP A 116 5.60 -25.60 -13.08
C ASP A 116 4.50 -26.55 -13.59
N ARG A 117 3.60 -26.08 -14.46
CA ARG A 117 2.55 -26.96 -15.03
C ARG A 117 3.05 -28.04 -15.99
N ARG A 118 4.34 -28.09 -16.35
CA ARG A 118 4.90 -29.12 -17.25
C ARG A 118 5.64 -30.26 -16.57
N GLN A 119 5.99 -30.17 -15.28
CA GLN A 119 6.79 -31.23 -14.64
C GLN A 119 5.94 -32.31 -13.94
N PHE A 120 4.68 -32.00 -13.58
CA PHE A 120 3.83 -32.94 -12.84
C PHE A 120 3.16 -34.03 -13.70
N LEU A 121 3.05 -33.82 -15.02
CA LEU A 121 2.44 -34.81 -15.92
C LEU A 121 3.42 -35.93 -16.33
N GLN A 122 4.74 -35.74 -16.20
CA GLN A 122 5.71 -36.81 -16.46
C GLN A 122 5.94 -37.76 -15.27
N ALA A 123 5.58 -37.36 -14.05
CA ALA A 123 5.79 -38.17 -12.84
C ALA A 123 4.61 -39.09 -12.47
N SER A 124 3.45 -38.92 -13.10
CA SER A 124 2.26 -39.77 -12.84
C SER A 124 2.10 -40.95 -13.81
N GLU A 125 2.78 -40.94 -14.96
CA GLU A 125 2.79 -42.08 -15.89
C GLU A 125 3.78 -43.19 -15.51
N SER A 126 4.74 -42.92 -14.60
CA SER A 126 5.74 -43.91 -14.16
C SER A 126 5.32 -44.76 -12.95
N LEU A 127 4.22 -44.43 -12.26
CA LEU A 127 3.74 -45.14 -11.07
C LEU A 127 2.55 -46.08 -11.29
N HIS A 128 1.96 -46.09 -12.49
CA HIS A 128 0.85 -46.98 -12.85
C HIS A 128 1.26 -48.26 -13.62
N ARG A 129 2.57 -48.55 -13.75
CA ARG A 129 3.09 -49.74 -14.47
C ARG A 129 3.74 -50.82 -13.62
N CYS A 130 3.56 -50.84 -12.29
CA CYS A 130 4.18 -51.87 -11.44
C CYS A 130 3.20 -52.53 -10.45
N GLN A 131 1.95 -52.75 -10.84
CA GLN A 131 1.12 -53.80 -10.23
C GLN A 131 0.68 -54.78 -11.31
N GLY A 132 1.44 -55.86 -11.41
CA GLY A 132 1.21 -56.96 -12.31
C GLY A 132 2.51 -57.69 -12.53
N TRP A 133 2.76 -58.72 -11.72
CA TRP A 133 3.06 -60.06 -12.21
C TRP A 133 3.13 -61.03 -11.04
N THR A 134 2.11 -61.89 -11.00
CA THR A 134 2.10 -63.22 -10.42
C THR A 134 3.11 -64.12 -11.13
N PHE A 135 3.93 -64.86 -10.40
CA PHE A 135 3.96 -66.33 -10.38
C PHE A 135 4.82 -66.82 -9.21
#